data_AF-A0AAV5HEP8-F1
#
_entry.id   AF-A0AAV5HEP8-F1
#
_cell.length_a   1.000
_cell.length_b   1.000
_cell.length_c   1.000
_cell.angle_alpha   90.00
_cell.angle_beta   90.00
_cell.angle_gamma   90.00
#
_symmetry.space_group_name_H-M   'P 1'
#
loop_
_entity.id
_entity.type
_entity.pdbx_description
1 polymer ?
#
loop_
_entity_poly.entity_id
_entity_poly.type
_entity_poly.pdbx_seq_one_letter_code
_entity_poly.pdbx_strand_id
1 'polypeptide(L)' 'MKYLGGTSLAVFASYIKVILLPTLKPEGIVIMNSLRTHHVREVNKAFIGAGIECLYLLPYSPDLNPVEKMRSKMKGIFRA' A
#
# COMPACT_ATOMS: atom_id res chain seq x y z
N MET A 1 14.19 3.53 -7.52
CA MET A 1 14.66 3.11 -6.19
C MET A 1 14.49 1.59 -6.07
N LYS A 2 15.49 0.87 -5.56
CA LYS A 2 15.45 -0.60 -5.39
C LYS A 2 15.52 -0.92 -3.91
N TYR A 3 14.58 -1.70 -3.40
CA TYR A 3 14.62 -2.23 -2.04
C TYR A 3 15.21 -3.64 -2.09
N LEU A 4 16.18 -3.92 -1.21
CA LEU A 4 16.78 -5.24 -1.06
C LEU A 4 16.11 -5.96 0.12
N GLY A 5 15.81 -7.26 -0.06
CA GLY A 5 15.13 -8.06 0.96
C GLY A 5 13.60 -7.92 0.93
N GLY A 6 12.96 -8.33 2.04
CA GLY A 6 11.50 -8.28 2.18
C GLY A 6 10.97 -6.91 2.62
N THR A 7 9.65 -6.79 2.66
CA THR A 7 8.96 -5.57 3.15
C THR A 7 9.07 -5.48 4.66
N SER A 8 10.13 -4.85 5.18
CA SER A 8 10.23 -4.50 6.60
C SER A 8 9.43 -3.23 6.92
N LEU A 9 9.16 -2.99 8.21
CA LEU A 9 8.48 -1.78 8.68
C LEU A 9 9.19 -0.50 8.21
N ALA A 10 10.53 -0.48 8.31
CA ALA A 10 11.34 0.68 7.93
C ALA A 10 11.32 0.92 6.42
N VAL A 11 11.44 -0.16 5.62
CA VAL A 11 11.37 -0.09 4.16
C VAL A 11 10.01 0.43 3.71
N PHE A 12 8.93 -0.07 4.32
CA PHE A 12 7.59 0.36 3.99
C PHE A 12 7.35 1.83 4.35
N ALA A 13 7.75 2.26 5.56
CA ALA A 13 7.61 3.67 5.96
C ALA A 13 8.40 4.62 5.04
N SER A 14 9.59 4.22 4.59
CA SER A 14 10.37 4.98 3.60
C SER A 14 9.65 5.05 2.26
N TYR A 15 9.11 3.93 1.76
CA TYR A 15 8.35 3.90 0.51
C TYR A 15 7.15 4.84 0.56
N ILE A 16 6.39 4.84 1.65
CA ILE A 16 5.24 5.73 1.82
C ILE A 16 5.66 7.20 1.71
N LYS A 17 6.69 7.62 2.45
CA LYS A 17 7.12 9.01 2.51
C LYS A 17 7.75 9.49 1.20
N VAL A 18 8.61 8.66 0.59
CA VAL A 18 9.47 9.09 -0.52
C VAL A 18 8.81 8.86 -1.87
N ILE A 19 8.03 7.79 -2.02
CA ILE A 19 7.49 7.36 -3.30
C ILE A 19 5.98 7.53 -3.36
N LEU A 20 5.24 6.99 -2.39
CA LEU A 20 3.78 6.94 -2.50
C LEU A 20 3.15 8.33 -2.32
N LEU A 21 3.40 9.00 -1.18
CA LEU A 21 2.73 10.27 -0.86
C LEU A 21 2.86 11.35 -1.95
N PRO A 22 4.04 11.57 -2.58
CA PRO A 22 4.17 12.56 -3.65
C PRO A 22 3.36 12.24 -4.92
N THR A 23 2.95 10.99 -5.11
CA THR A 23 2.17 10.55 -6.28
C THR A 23 0.67 10.58 -6.05
N LEU A 24 0.23 10.77 -4.81
CA LEU A 24 -1.17 10.76 -4.45
C LEU A 24 -1.79 12.16 -4.58
N LYS A 25 -3.07 12.18 -4.91
CA LYS A 25 -3.86 13.41 -4.86
C LYS A 25 -4.27 13.68 -3.40
N PRO A 26 -4.33 14.95 -2.97
CA PRO A 26 -4.69 15.31 -1.59
C PRO A 26 -6.03 14.75 -1.11
N GLU A 27 -6.99 14.53 -2.03
CA GLU A 27 -8.33 14.00 -1.73
C GLU A 27 -8.43 12.48 -1.95
N GLY A 28 -7.29 11.81 -2.14
CA GLY A 28 -7.25 10.38 -2.40
C GLY A 28 -7.53 9.55 -1.14
N ILE A 29 -8.09 8.36 -1.34
CA ILE A 29 -8.22 7.34 -0.31
C ILE A 29 -7.24 6.21 -0.63
N VAL A 30 -6.44 5.81 0.35
CA VAL A 30 -5.52 4.68 0.25
C VAL A 30 -6.13 3.47 0.93
N ILE A 31 -6.40 2.44 0.14
CA ILE A 31 -6.90 1.15 0.64
C ILE A 31 -5.71 0.20 0.81
N MET A 32 -5.49 -0.29 2.03
CA MET A 32 -4.42 -1.23 2.37
C MET A 32 -4.99 -2.54 2.91
N ASN A 33 -4.34 -3.66 2.64
CA ASN A 33 -4.64 -4.92 3.33
C ASN A 33 -4.05 -4.90 4.77
N SER A 34 -4.45 -5.87 5.59
CA SER A 34 -4.08 -5.98 7.01
C SER A 34 -2.70 -6.59 7.27
N LEU A 35 -1.73 -6.40 6.36
CA LEU A 35 -0.35 -6.80 6.62
C LEU A 35 0.19 -6.03 7.84
N ARG A 36 0.86 -6.73 8.78
CA ARG A 36 1.39 -6.11 10.00
C ARG A 36 2.29 -4.90 9.71
N THR A 37 2.98 -4.92 8.58
CA THR A 37 3.87 -3.85 8.12
C THR A 37 3.14 -2.57 7.73
N HIS A 38 1.85 -2.64 7.44
CA HIS A 38 1.02 -1.47 7.14
C HIS A 38 0.52 -0.76 8.40
N HIS A 39 0.57 -1.41 9.56
CA HIS A 39 0.14 -0.86 10.85
C HIS A 39 1.29 -0.13 11.58
N VAL A 40 2.06 0.68 10.85
CA VAL A 40 3.14 1.50 11.43
C VAL A 40 2.57 2.84 11.84
N ARG A 41 2.79 3.23 13.10
CA ARG A 41 2.34 4.54 13.62
C ARG A 41 2.85 5.72 12.78
N GLU A 42 4.06 5.62 12.25
CA GLU A 42 4.62 6.63 11.35
C GLU A 42 3.91 6.75 10.01
N VAL A 43 3.42 5.63 9.46
CA VAL A 43 2.70 5.61 8.18
C VAL A 43 1.37 6.33 8.32
N ASN A 44 0.62 6.05 9.39
CA ASN A 44 -0.63 6.76 9.68
C ASN A 44 -0.40 8.27 9.88
N LYS A 45 0.65 8.67 10.61
CA LYS A 45 1.00 10.09 10.77
C LYS A 45 1.31 10.76 9.44
N ALA A 46 2.01 10.06 8.54
CA ALA A 46 2.38 10.61 7.23
C ALA A 46 1.16 10.82 6.34
N PHE A 47 0.19 9.89 6.35
CA PHE A 47 -1.07 10.05 5.63
C PHE A 47 -1.96 11.17 6.20
N ILE A 48 -2.12 11.23 7.53
CA ILE A 48 -2.88 12.30 8.20
C ILE A 48 -2.27 13.67 7.89
N GLY A 49 -0.94 13.80 7.97
CA GLY A 49 -0.25 15.04 7.64
C GLY A 49 -0.37 15.47 6.17
N ALA A 50 -0.63 14.53 5.27
CA ALA A 50 -0.88 14.78 3.86
C ALA A 50 -2.38 15.01 3.53
N GLY A 51 -3.28 14.90 4.53
CA GLY A 51 -4.72 15.01 4.32
C GLY A 51 -5.36 13.79 3.65
N ILE A 52 -4.64 12.67 3.58
CA ILE A 52 -5.05 11.46 2.85
C ILE A 52 -5.68 10.47 3.83
N GLU A 53 -6.87 9.96 3.48
CA GLU A 53 -7.54 8.94 4.26
C GLU A 53 -6.96 7.55 3.96
N CYS A 54 -6.76 6.76 5.02
CA CYS A 54 -6.32 5.38 4.88
C CYS A 54 -7.35 4.39 5.45
N LEU A 55 -7.79 3.46 4.62
CA LEU A 55 -8.71 2.39 4.97
C LEU A 55 -7.99 1.04 4.96
N TYR A 56 -8.20 0.26 6.02
CA TYR A 56 -7.66 -1.08 6.14
C TYR A 56 -8.74 -2.13 5.88
N LEU A 57 -8.46 -3.06 4.97
CA LEU A 57 -9.34 -4.19 4.70
C LEU A 57 -9.27 -5.23 5.83
N LEU A 58 -10.39 -5.93 6.03
CA LEU A 58 -10.45 -7.06 6.95
C LEU A 58 -9.42 -8.14 6.56
N PRO A 59 -8.84 -8.85 7.54
CA PRO A 59 -8.02 -10.02 7.28
C PRO A 59 -8.74 -11.03 6.37
N TYR A 60 -7.98 -11.65 5.47
CA TYR A 60 -8.47 -12.68 4.55
C TYR A 60 -9.65 -12.24 3.66
N SER A 61 -9.74 -10.95 3.33
CA SER A 61 -10.73 -10.43 2.38
C SER A 61 -10.09 -10.05 1.03
N PRO A 62 -9.49 -11.00 0.28
CA PRO A 62 -8.84 -10.70 -1.00
C PRO A 62 -9.83 -10.23 -2.06
N ASP A 63 -11.10 -10.64 -1.97
CA ASP A 63 -12.16 -10.25 -2.91
C ASP A 63 -12.48 -8.74 -2.83
N LEU A 64 -12.24 -8.13 -1.66
CA LEU A 64 -12.42 -6.70 -1.42
C LEU A 64 -11.18 -5.88 -1.81
N ASN A 65 -10.09 -6.51 -2.25
CA ASN A 65 -8.86 -5.83 -2.63
C ASN A 65 -8.77 -5.67 -4.16
N PRO A 66 -8.97 -4.45 -4.72
CA PRO A 66 -8.97 -4.24 -6.17
C PRO A 66 -7.66 -4.67 -6.86
N VAL A 67 -6.54 -4.65 -6.13
CA VAL A 67 -5.23 -5.04 -6.68
C VAL A 67 -5.16 -6.51 -7.08
N GLU A 68 -5.97 -7.38 -6.46
CA GLU A 68 -5.92 -8.83 -6.74
C GLU A 68 -6.45 -9.16 -8.13
N LYS A 69 -7.51 -8.47 -8.59
CA LYS A 69 -8.02 -8.60 -9.97
C LYS A 69 -6.99 -8.13 -10.99
N MET A 70 -6.32 -7.01 -10.73
CA MET A 70 -5.25 -6.49 -11.57
C MET A 70 -4.08 -7.48 -11.65
N ARG A 71 -3.63 -8.02 -10.51
CA ARG A 71 -2.58 -9.04 -10.43
C ARG A 71 -2.95 -10.30 -11.20
N SER A 72 -4.21 -10.74 -11.16
CA SER A 72 -4.68 -11.87 -11.95
C SER A 72 -4.51 -11.63 -13.46
N LYS A 73 -4.92 -10.46 -13.95
CA LYS A 73 -4.72 -10.06 -15.36
C LYS A 73 -3.24 -10.04 -15.76
N MET A 74 -2.39 -9.41 -14.94
CA MET A 74 -0.94 -9.35 -15.21
C MET A 74 -0.32 -10.76 -15.26
N LYS A 75 -0.67 -11.63 -14.31
CA LYS A 75 -0.19 -13.03 -14.33
C LYS A 75 -0.65 -13.79 -15.57
N GLY A 76 -1.84 -13.50 -16.09
CA GLY A 76 -2.32 -14.08 -17.34
C GLY A 76 -1.41 -13.72 -18.52
N ILE A 77 -0.98 -12.47 -18.61
CA ILE A 77 -0.04 -12.00 -19.64
C ILE A 77 1.31 -12.71 -19.51
N PHE A 78 1.86 -12.82 -18.30
CA PHE A 78 3.17 -13.46 -18.08
C PHE A 78 3.18 -14.98 -18.26
N ARG A 79 2.01 -15.62 -18.31
CA ARG A 79 1.87 -17.07 -18.49
C ARG A 79 1.57 -17.45 -19.95
N ALA A 80 1.22 -16.49 -20.79
CA ALA A 80 1.06 -16.66 -22.23
C ALA A 80 2.43 -16.73 -22.92
#